data_AF-A0A2Z5Z085-F1
#
_entry.id   AF-A0A2Z5Z085-F1
#
_cell.length_a   1.000
_cell.length_b   1.000
_cell.length_c   1.000
_cell.angle_alpha   90.00
_cell.angle_beta   90.00
_cell.angle_gamma   90.00
#
_symmetry.space_group_name_H-M   'P 1'
#
loop_
_entity.id
_entity.type
_entity.pdbx_description
1 polymer ?
#
loop_
_entity_poly.entity_id
_entity_poly.type
_entity_poly.pdbx_seq_one_letter_code
_entity_poly.pdbx_strand_id
1 'polypeptide(L)'
;MTPHRLLLATLSGVSALALAPSAAAQAPGEPSAVIAPECARECLIALVRQHMAALERRDASALPLTRDVLFTENNVPLAPGEGLWATVTDVDDSGLEAADPITGQAAWFGSVRENGNPAFYALRMHVTSQGLIDEIETVVHRKTALPAPFGDWQNMEHFPEYNAVLPETERRPRERMLAIADAYFDTVELNDGQVFAPFAEDCSRLENGISTTAAPQGGKGGNAAAIAQGCEEQFRLGIYKINKRIRRHLPLVDVERGVVVASGFFDHANEFDRYRLTNGREMRTVLKWPNSITLLEAFRIRNAEIQRIEAVFTYVPYFMHNPFWGPGSQPPEYAARPRECDNGCLNGNVRALVNAMAGSDDWRGLNWSDRVGYAENSVGIRVGEGIWAAVDSVDRNPLVVSDAQTGRAVWIGRIEEHGQPAWAAITMEADGKAIGNVDALIRRSEYGPPYAAPDEAPAFAALPAPRRTSRADMSTVATQLFASIEAGDAPDVFASQCRWHVNGQQVAQCGEVAGMPGLPRIGAVRDRRLLAMDEESGLAVYRTFEDAPATQGQGYPASFQVVNVLRFENGKIAEVHAFTSELPYGMRPPGEAALR
;
A
#
# COMPACT_ATOMS: atom_id res chain seq x y z
N MET A 1 -64.44 33.75 -40.01
CA MET A 1 -65.34 32.98 -40.89
C MET A 1 -65.65 31.66 -40.18
N THR A 2 -66.93 31.53 -39.85
CA THR A 2 -67.73 30.40 -39.33
C THR A 2 -67.56 29.08 -40.13
N PRO A 3 -68.14 27.92 -39.71
CA PRO A 3 -68.09 27.25 -38.40
C PRO A 3 -68.13 25.68 -38.50
N HIS A 4 -68.15 25.02 -37.33
CA HIS A 4 -68.88 23.78 -36.99
C HIS A 4 -68.66 22.46 -37.78
N ARG A 5 -68.39 21.38 -37.02
CA ARG A 5 -69.41 20.33 -36.77
C ARG A 5 -69.04 19.43 -35.58
N LEU A 6 -69.92 19.43 -34.58
CA LEU A 6 -70.12 18.34 -33.63
C LEU A 6 -70.63 17.10 -34.39
N LEU A 7 -70.19 15.92 -33.97
CA LEU A 7 -70.99 14.70 -34.04
C LEU A 7 -70.69 13.81 -32.83
N LEU A 8 -71.74 13.59 -32.04
CA LEU A 8 -71.88 12.58 -31.00
C LEU A 8 -71.97 11.17 -31.63
N ALA A 9 -71.87 10.16 -30.74
CA ALA A 9 -72.16 8.71 -30.88
C ALA A 9 -70.90 7.87 -31.14
N THR A 10 -70.59 6.79 -30.42
CA THR A 10 -71.35 5.95 -29.49
C THR A 10 -70.35 5.07 -28.73
N LEU A 11 -70.60 4.80 -27.45
CA LEU A 11 -69.91 3.74 -26.70
C LEU A 11 -70.17 2.37 -27.34
N SER A 12 -69.12 1.57 -27.50
CA SER A 12 -69.20 0.11 -27.56
C SER A 12 -67.93 -0.45 -26.93
N GLY A 13 -68.06 -0.84 -25.65
CA GLY A 13 -67.00 -1.52 -24.92
C GLY A 13 -66.83 -2.95 -25.44
N VAL A 14 -65.64 -3.24 -25.94
CA VAL A 14 -65.16 -4.61 -26.17
C VAL A 14 -63.97 -4.80 -25.25
N SER A 15 -64.17 -5.51 -24.15
CA SER A 15 -63.10 -6.01 -23.29
C SER A 15 -62.36 -7.12 -24.04
N ALA A 16 -61.24 -6.77 -24.69
CA ALA A 16 -60.30 -7.76 -25.19
C ALA A 16 -59.47 -8.28 -24.01
N LEU A 17 -59.67 -9.55 -23.62
CA LEU A 17 -58.68 -10.27 -22.84
C LEU A 17 -57.40 -10.36 -23.67
N ALA A 18 -56.38 -9.60 -23.31
CA ALA A 18 -55.03 -9.80 -23.82
C ALA A 18 -54.49 -11.11 -23.22
N LEU A 19 -54.51 -12.17 -24.02
CA LEU A 19 -53.70 -13.37 -23.76
C LEU A 19 -52.23 -12.93 -23.78
N ALA A 20 -51.57 -13.01 -22.63
CA ALA A 20 -50.12 -12.86 -22.55
C ALA A 20 -49.48 -13.90 -23.49
N PRO A 21 -48.53 -13.52 -24.36
CA PRO A 21 -47.83 -14.49 -25.18
C PRO A 21 -47.10 -15.46 -24.24
N SER A 22 -47.39 -16.75 -24.40
CA SER A 22 -46.62 -17.82 -23.76
C SER A 22 -45.17 -17.64 -24.16
N ALA A 23 -44.26 -17.56 -23.18
CA ALA A 23 -42.83 -17.59 -23.41
C ALA A 23 -42.50 -18.85 -24.23
N ALA A 24 -42.24 -18.68 -25.53
CA ALA A 24 -41.81 -19.77 -26.37
C ALA A 24 -40.43 -20.22 -25.91
N ALA A 25 -40.28 -21.50 -25.59
CA ALA A 25 -38.97 -22.12 -25.41
C ALA A 25 -38.15 -21.91 -26.69
N GLN A 26 -36.89 -21.52 -26.54
CA GLN A 26 -35.98 -21.29 -27.66
C GLN A 26 -35.82 -22.57 -28.51
N ALA A 27 -35.76 -22.40 -29.83
CA ALA A 27 -35.57 -23.52 -30.75
C ALA A 27 -34.15 -24.12 -30.57
N PRO A 28 -33.98 -25.46 -30.68
CA PRO A 28 -32.66 -26.07 -30.61
C PRO A 28 -31.73 -25.52 -31.71
N GLY A 29 -30.59 -24.94 -31.33
CA GLY A 29 -29.56 -24.47 -32.26
C GLY A 29 -29.48 -22.95 -32.47
N GLU A 30 -30.36 -22.15 -31.86
CA GLU A 30 -30.14 -20.69 -31.80
C GLU A 30 -29.20 -20.32 -30.63
N PRO A 31 -28.29 -19.35 -30.81
CA PRO A 31 -27.45 -18.87 -29.72
C PRO A 31 -28.34 -18.34 -28.59
N SER A 32 -28.17 -18.90 -27.39
CA SER A 32 -28.86 -18.46 -26.19
C SER A 32 -28.51 -16.98 -25.91
N ALA A 33 -29.50 -16.18 -25.50
CA ALA A 33 -29.24 -14.84 -24.97
C ALA A 33 -28.52 -14.87 -23.61
N VAL A 34 -28.41 -16.06 -23.01
CA VAL A 34 -27.56 -16.35 -21.86
C VAL A 34 -26.22 -16.83 -22.39
N ILE A 35 -25.20 -15.96 -22.31
CA ILE A 35 -23.81 -16.40 -22.45
C ILE A 35 -23.56 -17.36 -21.29
N ALA A 36 -23.49 -18.66 -21.59
CA ALA A 36 -22.99 -19.61 -20.61
C ALA A 36 -21.51 -19.28 -20.39
N PRO A 37 -21.07 -18.95 -19.17
CA PRO A 37 -19.65 -18.75 -18.91
C PRO A 37 -18.90 -20.00 -19.36
N GLU A 38 -17.94 -19.87 -20.27
CA GLU A 38 -17.14 -21.02 -20.72
C GLU A 38 -16.32 -21.63 -19.56
N CYS A 39 -16.04 -20.82 -18.52
CA CYS A 39 -15.40 -21.26 -17.30
C CYS A 39 -16.39 -21.27 -16.12
N ALA A 40 -16.96 -22.45 -15.82
CA ALA A 40 -17.77 -22.68 -14.63
C ALA A 40 -16.92 -22.68 -13.34
N ARG A 41 -17.56 -22.79 -12.17
CA ARG A 41 -16.90 -22.75 -10.84
C ARG A 41 -15.67 -23.66 -10.77
N GLU A 42 -15.80 -24.92 -11.17
CA GLU A 42 -14.70 -25.90 -11.13
C GLU A 42 -13.53 -25.52 -12.05
N CYS A 43 -13.80 -24.88 -13.19
CA CYS A 43 -12.76 -24.37 -14.07
C CYS A 43 -11.97 -23.22 -13.40
N LEU A 44 -12.66 -22.27 -12.78
CA LEU A 44 -12.04 -21.16 -12.05
C LEU A 44 -11.18 -21.65 -10.87
N ILE A 45 -11.69 -22.61 -10.11
CA ILE A 45 -10.96 -23.23 -8.98
C ILE A 45 -9.74 -24.02 -9.49
N ALA A 46 -9.86 -24.71 -10.63
CA ALA A 46 -8.72 -25.39 -11.25
C ALA A 46 -7.61 -24.40 -11.65
N LEU A 47 -7.96 -23.21 -12.17
CA LEU A 47 -6.99 -22.16 -12.49
C LEU A 47 -6.32 -21.57 -11.25
N VAL A 48 -7.05 -21.38 -10.16
CA VAL A 48 -6.49 -21.01 -8.84
C VAL A 48 -5.46 -22.05 -8.37
N ARG A 49 -5.81 -23.35 -8.44
CA ARG A 49 -4.88 -24.42 -8.05
C ARG A 49 -3.67 -24.50 -8.99
N GLN A 50 -3.87 -24.26 -10.28
CA GLN A 50 -2.78 -24.17 -11.25
C GLN A 50 -1.84 -23.01 -10.95
N HIS A 51 -2.37 -21.86 -10.52
CA HIS A 51 -1.59 -20.73 -10.02
C HIS A 51 -0.77 -21.10 -8.78
N MET A 52 -1.36 -21.72 -7.77
CA MET A 52 -0.61 -22.12 -6.56
C MET A 52 0.50 -23.14 -6.90
N ALA A 53 0.21 -24.10 -7.77
CA ALA A 53 1.22 -25.07 -8.24
C ALA A 53 2.31 -24.41 -9.10
N ALA A 54 1.97 -23.40 -9.91
CA ALA A 54 2.94 -22.63 -10.67
C ALA A 54 3.83 -21.79 -9.74
N LEU A 55 3.24 -21.16 -8.72
CA LEU A 55 3.95 -20.40 -7.69
C LEU A 55 4.96 -21.27 -6.96
N GLU A 56 4.55 -22.45 -6.50
CA GLU A 56 5.44 -23.43 -5.85
C GLU A 56 6.65 -23.79 -6.73
N ARG A 57 6.42 -24.00 -8.03
CA ARG A 57 7.49 -24.30 -9.01
C ARG A 57 8.26 -23.07 -9.48
N ARG A 58 7.86 -21.86 -9.07
CA ARG A 58 8.38 -20.57 -9.54
C ARG A 58 8.31 -20.43 -11.07
N ASP A 59 7.26 -20.96 -11.69
CA ASP A 59 7.09 -21.02 -13.14
C ASP A 59 5.76 -20.39 -13.58
N ALA A 60 5.75 -19.07 -13.72
CA ALA A 60 4.58 -18.32 -14.18
C ALA A 60 4.19 -18.65 -15.64
N SER A 61 5.12 -19.20 -16.45
CA SER A 61 4.84 -19.57 -17.85
C SER A 61 3.87 -20.74 -17.98
N ALA A 62 3.67 -21.49 -16.89
CA ALA A 62 2.69 -22.56 -16.81
C ALA A 62 1.24 -22.04 -16.72
N LEU A 63 1.00 -20.72 -16.61
CA LEU A 63 -0.33 -20.13 -16.51
C LEU A 63 -0.86 -19.66 -17.86
N PRO A 64 -2.17 -19.79 -18.12
CA PRO A 64 -2.79 -19.27 -19.34
C PRO A 64 -3.04 -17.76 -19.22
N LEU A 65 -1.98 -16.95 -19.27
CA LEU A 65 -2.06 -15.51 -19.09
C LEU A 65 -2.41 -14.77 -20.40
N THR A 66 -3.13 -13.66 -20.32
CA THR A 66 -3.17 -12.68 -21.41
C THR A 66 -1.82 -11.99 -21.57
N ARG A 67 -1.62 -11.30 -22.69
CA ARG A 67 -0.34 -10.58 -22.95
C ARG A 67 -0.16 -9.35 -22.06
N ASP A 68 -1.25 -8.79 -21.60
CA ASP A 68 -1.42 -7.57 -20.84
C ASP A 68 -1.94 -7.86 -19.41
N VAL A 69 -1.63 -9.06 -18.89
CA VAL A 69 -2.03 -9.45 -17.53
C VAL A 69 -1.52 -8.45 -16.50
N LEU A 70 -2.42 -7.96 -15.65
CA LEU A 70 -2.05 -7.11 -14.51
C LEU A 70 -1.84 -7.98 -13.27
N PHE A 71 -0.58 -8.18 -12.90
CA PHE A 71 -0.19 -8.83 -11.65
C PHE A 71 0.27 -7.79 -10.62
N THR A 72 -0.21 -7.90 -9.38
CA THR A 72 0.26 -7.07 -8.27
C THR A 72 0.57 -7.91 -7.05
N GLU A 73 1.65 -7.55 -6.35
CA GLU A 73 1.91 -7.99 -4.97
C GLU A 73 1.82 -6.78 -4.03
N ASN A 74 0.99 -6.86 -2.99
CA ASN A 74 0.80 -5.77 -2.02
C ASN A 74 0.53 -4.41 -2.71
N ASN A 75 -0.30 -4.45 -3.77
CA ASN A 75 -0.69 -3.34 -4.63
C ASN A 75 0.41 -2.69 -5.47
N VAL A 76 1.60 -3.29 -5.55
CA VAL A 76 2.61 -2.89 -6.54
C VAL A 76 2.49 -3.76 -7.78
N PRO A 77 2.28 -3.18 -8.96
CA PRO A 77 2.33 -3.91 -10.22
C PRO A 77 3.72 -4.47 -10.49
N LEU A 78 3.78 -5.77 -10.76
CA LEU A 78 4.99 -6.54 -11.00
C LEU A 78 4.80 -7.44 -12.23
N ALA A 79 5.90 -7.93 -12.81
CA ALA A 79 5.79 -9.01 -13.79
C ALA A 79 5.55 -10.36 -13.06
N PRO A 80 4.71 -11.26 -13.60
CA PRO A 80 4.63 -12.62 -13.11
C PRO A 80 6.02 -13.29 -13.10
N GLY A 81 6.42 -13.84 -11.95
CA GLY A 81 7.79 -14.35 -11.73
C GLY A 81 8.68 -13.44 -10.86
N GLU A 82 8.26 -12.20 -10.58
CA GLU A 82 8.91 -11.29 -9.63
C GLU A 82 8.28 -11.35 -8.23
N GLY A 83 8.89 -10.66 -7.26
CA GLY A 83 8.39 -10.64 -5.87
C GLY A 83 8.47 -12.01 -5.21
N LEU A 84 7.39 -12.42 -4.53
CA LEU A 84 7.26 -13.71 -3.85
C LEU A 84 7.62 -14.90 -4.75
N TRP A 85 7.37 -14.83 -6.06
CA TRP A 85 7.75 -15.89 -7.01
C TRP A 85 9.24 -16.23 -6.97
N ALA A 86 10.11 -15.25 -6.70
CA ALA A 86 11.56 -15.44 -6.68
C ALA A 86 12.06 -16.10 -5.38
N THR A 87 11.24 -16.10 -4.32
CA THR A 87 11.65 -16.39 -2.94
C THR A 87 10.80 -17.48 -2.29
N VAL A 88 9.62 -17.81 -2.84
CA VAL A 88 8.73 -18.86 -2.35
C VAL A 88 9.42 -20.21 -2.36
N THR A 89 9.45 -20.89 -1.22
CA THR A 89 10.05 -22.21 -1.05
C THR A 89 9.01 -23.31 -0.95
N ASP A 90 7.77 -22.96 -0.60
CA ASP A 90 6.70 -23.93 -0.32
C ASP A 90 5.34 -23.19 -0.25
N VAL A 91 4.23 -23.88 -0.54
CA VAL A 91 2.86 -23.35 -0.52
C VAL A 91 1.92 -24.32 0.18
N ASP A 92 0.78 -23.88 0.69
CA ASP A 92 -0.19 -24.82 1.27
C ASP A 92 -0.89 -25.65 0.19
N ASP A 93 -1.09 -26.94 0.48
CA ASP A 93 -1.77 -27.89 -0.41
C ASP A 93 -3.25 -27.53 -0.66
N SER A 94 -3.85 -26.79 0.29
CA SER A 94 -5.26 -26.39 0.26
C SER A 94 -5.46 -25.07 1.00
N GLY A 95 -6.57 -24.41 0.72
CA GLY A 95 -6.95 -23.15 1.37
C GLY A 95 -8.44 -22.91 1.30
N LEU A 96 -8.87 -21.71 1.71
CA LEU A 96 -10.20 -21.20 1.40
C LEU A 96 -10.27 -20.92 -0.10
N GLU A 97 -11.26 -21.46 -0.81
CA GLU A 97 -11.46 -21.20 -2.24
C GLU A 97 -12.87 -20.62 -2.51
N ALA A 98 -12.93 -19.54 -3.29
CA ALA A 98 -14.18 -18.93 -3.73
C ALA A 98 -14.16 -18.68 -5.25
N ALA A 99 -15.30 -18.84 -5.91
CA ALA A 99 -15.38 -18.60 -7.36
C ALA A 99 -16.75 -18.06 -7.77
N ASP A 100 -16.72 -17.12 -8.71
CA ASP A 100 -17.88 -16.41 -9.22
C ASP A 100 -17.92 -16.52 -10.76
N PRO A 101 -18.62 -17.54 -11.28
CA PRO A 101 -18.70 -17.79 -12.72
C PRO A 101 -19.36 -16.67 -13.51
N ILE A 102 -20.13 -15.78 -12.86
CA ILE A 102 -20.83 -14.68 -13.54
C ILE A 102 -19.84 -13.59 -13.95
N THR A 103 -18.81 -13.33 -13.13
CA THR A 103 -17.79 -12.31 -13.39
C THR A 103 -16.42 -12.89 -13.69
N GLY A 104 -16.26 -14.21 -13.74
CA GLY A 104 -14.96 -14.85 -13.99
C GLY A 104 -13.96 -14.65 -12.86
N GLN A 105 -14.41 -14.34 -11.65
CA GLN A 105 -13.54 -14.06 -10.51
C GLN A 105 -13.31 -15.31 -9.66
N ALA A 106 -12.09 -15.48 -9.15
CA ALA A 106 -11.75 -16.56 -8.23
C ALA A 106 -10.79 -16.04 -7.15
N ALA A 107 -10.83 -16.66 -5.97
CA ALA A 107 -9.97 -16.28 -4.86
C ALA A 107 -9.47 -17.50 -4.06
N TRP A 108 -8.31 -17.31 -3.42
CA TRP A 108 -7.67 -18.29 -2.56
C TRP A 108 -7.06 -17.62 -1.32
N PHE A 109 -7.18 -18.24 -0.16
CA PHE A 109 -6.53 -17.78 1.08
C PHE A 109 -5.83 -18.97 1.77
N GLY A 110 -4.66 -18.72 2.33
CA GLY A 110 -3.86 -19.70 3.06
C GLY A 110 -2.49 -19.14 3.42
N SER A 111 -1.46 -19.99 3.41
CA SER A 111 -0.08 -19.58 3.69
C SER A 111 0.92 -20.09 2.66
N VAL A 112 2.08 -19.43 2.65
CA VAL A 112 3.26 -19.77 1.83
C VAL A 112 4.51 -19.70 2.72
N ARG A 113 5.60 -20.31 2.27
CA ARG A 113 6.92 -20.14 2.89
C ARG A 113 7.81 -19.41 1.91
N GLU A 114 8.55 -18.42 2.40
CA GLU A 114 9.45 -17.57 1.64
C GLU A 114 10.83 -17.62 2.28
N ASN A 115 11.83 -18.12 1.55
CA ASN A 115 13.16 -18.37 2.08
C ASN A 115 13.14 -19.10 3.45
N GLY A 116 12.21 -20.05 3.61
CA GLY A 116 12.01 -20.80 4.86
C GLY A 116 11.21 -20.09 5.97
N ASN A 117 10.74 -18.86 5.75
CA ASN A 117 9.90 -18.12 6.71
C ASN A 117 8.43 -18.15 6.28
N PRO A 118 7.47 -18.30 7.22
CA PRO A 118 6.05 -18.30 6.88
C PRO A 118 5.53 -16.90 6.51
N ALA A 119 4.58 -16.85 5.58
CA ALA A 119 3.77 -15.68 5.27
C ALA A 119 2.32 -16.10 4.99
N PHE A 120 1.35 -15.27 5.37
CA PHE A 120 -0.05 -15.48 4.98
C PHE A 120 -0.28 -14.87 3.60
N TYR A 121 -1.05 -15.56 2.78
CA TYR A 121 -1.22 -15.26 1.36
C TYR A 121 -2.69 -15.29 0.98
N ALA A 122 -3.13 -14.23 0.33
CA ALA A 122 -4.41 -14.21 -0.38
C ALA A 122 -4.22 -13.81 -1.83
N LEU A 123 -5.06 -14.40 -2.68
CA LEU A 123 -5.09 -14.22 -4.12
C LEU A 123 -6.52 -13.92 -4.56
N ARG A 124 -6.67 -12.97 -5.47
CA ARG A 124 -7.82 -12.85 -6.38
C ARG A 124 -7.33 -12.89 -7.81
N MET A 125 -8.05 -13.59 -8.68
CA MET A 125 -7.81 -13.55 -10.12
C MET A 125 -9.10 -13.31 -10.91
N HIS A 126 -8.98 -12.66 -12.05
CA HIS A 126 -10.02 -12.58 -13.07
C HIS A 126 -9.64 -13.47 -14.26
N VAL A 127 -10.64 -14.15 -14.81
CA VAL A 127 -10.52 -15.04 -15.95
C VAL A 127 -11.49 -14.57 -17.02
N THR A 128 -10.93 -14.23 -18.18
CA THR A 128 -11.67 -13.82 -19.37
C THR A 128 -12.63 -14.91 -19.86
N SER A 129 -13.59 -14.53 -20.70
CA SER A 129 -14.51 -15.48 -21.34
C SER A 129 -13.82 -16.58 -22.15
N GLN A 130 -12.56 -16.37 -22.55
CA GLN A 130 -11.73 -17.30 -23.33
C GLN A 130 -10.92 -18.26 -22.43
N GLY A 131 -11.07 -18.17 -21.10
CA GLY A 131 -10.33 -19.00 -20.15
C GLY A 131 -8.88 -18.54 -19.90
N LEU A 132 -8.54 -17.30 -20.27
CA LEU A 132 -7.23 -16.69 -19.98
C LEU A 132 -7.30 -15.79 -18.74
N ILE A 133 -6.25 -15.77 -17.94
CA ILE A 133 -6.09 -14.91 -16.76
C ILE A 133 -5.54 -13.54 -17.20
N ASP A 134 -6.26 -12.47 -16.90
CA ASP A 134 -5.91 -11.07 -17.21
C ASP A 134 -5.66 -10.21 -15.95
N GLU A 135 -6.08 -10.68 -14.76
CA GLU A 135 -5.77 -10.01 -13.49
C GLU A 135 -5.34 -11.00 -12.41
N ILE A 136 -4.31 -10.64 -11.64
CA ILE A 136 -3.83 -11.38 -10.45
C ILE A 136 -3.50 -10.36 -9.35
N GLU A 137 -4.33 -10.29 -8.32
CA GLU A 137 -4.13 -9.46 -7.13
C GLU A 137 -3.68 -10.35 -5.96
N THR A 138 -2.51 -10.06 -5.38
CA THR A 138 -2.03 -10.80 -4.21
C THR A 138 -1.76 -9.88 -3.02
N VAL A 139 -2.10 -10.37 -1.83
CA VAL A 139 -1.71 -9.77 -0.56
C VAL A 139 -0.86 -10.79 0.19
N VAL A 140 0.37 -10.40 0.50
CA VAL A 140 1.37 -11.23 1.18
C VAL A 140 1.70 -10.59 2.52
N HIS A 141 1.18 -11.19 3.59
CA HIS A 141 1.45 -10.75 4.94
C HIS A 141 2.64 -11.50 5.54
N ARG A 142 3.73 -10.76 5.71
CA ARG A 142 4.99 -11.24 6.28
C ARG A 142 5.10 -10.79 7.74
N LYS A 143 5.78 -11.59 8.57
CA LYS A 143 6.06 -11.20 9.95
C LYS A 143 7.14 -10.12 9.96
N THR A 144 6.77 -8.90 10.34
CA THR A 144 7.69 -7.76 10.47
C THR A 144 7.74 -7.25 11.91
N ALA A 145 8.47 -6.15 12.14
CA ALA A 145 8.46 -5.45 13.43
C ALA A 145 7.15 -4.67 13.68
N LEU A 146 6.33 -4.43 12.64
CA LEU A 146 5.06 -3.74 12.80
C LEU A 146 4.01 -4.63 13.47
N PRO A 147 3.16 -4.06 14.34
CA PRO A 147 2.15 -4.81 15.07
C PRO A 147 1.00 -5.22 14.14
N ALA A 148 0.92 -6.51 13.81
CA ALA A 148 -0.20 -7.10 13.09
C ALA A 148 -0.52 -8.49 13.65
N PRO A 149 -1.78 -8.97 13.54
CA PRO A 149 -2.10 -10.37 13.81
C PRO A 149 -1.23 -11.28 12.96
N PHE A 150 -0.61 -12.28 13.58
CA PHE A 150 0.18 -13.29 12.90
C PHE A 150 -0.03 -14.63 13.61
N GLY A 151 -0.81 -15.50 12.99
CA GLY A 151 -1.20 -16.79 13.55
C GLY A 151 -0.14 -17.87 13.48
N ASP A 152 -0.45 -18.99 14.12
CA ASP A 152 0.34 -20.21 14.00
C ASP A 152 0.02 -20.87 12.65
N TRP A 153 0.84 -20.59 11.64
CA TRP A 153 0.67 -21.12 10.29
C TRP A 153 0.64 -22.65 10.24
N GLN A 154 1.30 -23.37 11.16
CA GLN A 154 1.36 -24.84 11.13
C GLN A 154 0.04 -25.50 11.56
N ASN A 155 -0.72 -24.81 12.41
CA ASN A 155 -1.94 -25.33 13.03
C ASN A 155 -3.17 -24.46 12.71
N MET A 156 -3.06 -23.54 11.74
CA MET A 156 -4.18 -22.72 11.31
C MET A 156 -5.19 -23.60 10.58
N GLU A 157 -6.46 -23.44 10.92
CA GLU A 157 -7.58 -24.07 10.22
C GLU A 157 -8.49 -22.99 9.63
N HIS A 158 -8.79 -23.12 8.33
CA HIS A 158 -9.84 -22.33 7.69
C HIS A 158 -11.22 -22.74 8.20
N PHE A 159 -12.18 -21.83 8.13
CA PHE A 159 -13.57 -22.16 8.45
C PHE A 159 -14.14 -23.14 7.41
N PRO A 160 -14.57 -24.36 7.81
CA PRO A 160 -15.08 -25.36 6.87
C PRO A 160 -16.35 -24.90 6.14
N GLU A 161 -17.05 -23.90 6.67
CA GLU A 161 -18.27 -23.33 6.07
C GLU A 161 -18.01 -22.63 4.72
N TYR A 162 -16.79 -22.16 4.44
CA TYR A 162 -16.42 -21.68 3.10
C TYR A 162 -16.45 -22.82 2.07
N ASN A 163 -16.13 -24.03 2.53
CA ASN A 163 -16.09 -25.23 1.70
C ASN A 163 -17.43 -25.97 1.60
N ALA A 164 -18.49 -25.49 2.27
CA ALA A 164 -19.82 -26.07 2.23
C ALA A 164 -20.76 -25.34 1.25
N VAL A 165 -21.46 -26.08 0.39
CA VAL A 165 -22.57 -25.56 -0.41
C VAL A 165 -23.67 -25.10 0.53
N LEU A 166 -24.12 -23.84 0.38
CA LEU A 166 -25.18 -23.30 1.21
C LEU A 166 -26.55 -23.83 0.74
N PRO A 167 -27.46 -24.27 1.62
CA PRO A 167 -28.83 -24.61 1.23
C PRO A 167 -29.53 -23.42 0.56
N GLU A 168 -30.34 -23.67 -0.48
CA GLU A 168 -30.98 -22.60 -1.26
C GLU A 168 -31.81 -21.63 -0.41
N THR A 169 -32.48 -22.13 0.64
CA THR A 169 -33.28 -21.31 1.57
C THR A 169 -32.45 -20.34 2.41
N GLU A 170 -31.17 -20.66 2.62
CA GLU A 170 -30.23 -19.86 3.40
C GLU A 170 -29.43 -18.87 2.53
N ARG A 171 -29.47 -19.05 1.20
CA ARG A 171 -28.83 -18.15 0.21
C ARG A 171 -29.56 -16.83 0.11
N ARG A 172 -28.83 -15.82 -0.36
CA ARG A 172 -29.39 -14.52 -0.73
C ARG A 172 -28.98 -14.17 -2.16
N PRO A 173 -29.80 -13.38 -2.88
CA PRO A 173 -29.41 -12.85 -4.17
C PRO A 173 -28.09 -12.08 -4.07
N ARG A 174 -27.33 -12.08 -5.18
CA ARG A 174 -26.02 -11.45 -5.32
C ARG A 174 -25.98 -10.02 -4.78
N GLU A 175 -26.95 -9.21 -5.17
CA GLU A 175 -27.04 -7.79 -4.80
C GLU A 175 -27.23 -7.62 -3.30
N ARG A 176 -27.96 -8.56 -2.67
CA ARG A 176 -28.16 -8.56 -1.22
C ARG A 176 -26.90 -8.99 -0.48
N MET A 177 -26.16 -9.97 -1.02
CA MET A 177 -24.88 -10.38 -0.45
C MET A 177 -23.85 -9.24 -0.50
N LEU A 178 -23.76 -8.53 -1.63
CA LEU A 178 -22.92 -7.34 -1.77
C LEU A 178 -23.29 -6.26 -0.74
N ALA A 179 -24.57 -5.95 -0.58
CA ALA A 179 -25.02 -4.95 0.40
C ALA A 179 -24.70 -5.35 1.84
N ILE A 180 -24.77 -6.65 2.19
CA ILE A 180 -24.43 -7.14 3.53
C ILE A 180 -22.92 -7.04 3.78
N ALA A 181 -22.10 -7.46 2.82
CA ALA A 181 -20.65 -7.36 2.93
C ALA A 181 -20.17 -5.89 2.93
N ASP A 182 -20.79 -5.01 2.14
CA ASP A 182 -20.43 -3.58 2.13
C ASP A 182 -20.79 -2.89 3.46
N ALA A 183 -21.91 -3.26 4.09
CA ALA A 183 -22.31 -2.75 5.40
C ALA A 183 -21.31 -3.10 6.52
N TYR A 184 -20.49 -4.14 6.35
CA TYR A 184 -19.38 -4.43 7.27
C TYR A 184 -18.38 -3.28 7.26
N PHE A 185 -17.98 -2.82 6.08
CA PHE A 185 -17.04 -1.71 5.97
C PHE A 185 -17.62 -0.39 6.47
N ASP A 186 -18.92 -0.15 6.31
CA ASP A 186 -19.60 0.99 6.96
C ASP A 186 -19.60 0.89 8.49
N THR A 187 -19.59 -0.33 9.03
CA THR A 187 -19.48 -0.57 10.49
C THR A 187 -18.05 -0.35 11.01
N VAL A 188 -17.05 -0.65 10.17
CA VAL A 188 -15.62 -0.48 10.48
C VAL A 188 -15.21 1.00 10.39
N GLU A 189 -15.64 1.70 9.35
CA GLU A 189 -15.30 3.10 9.09
C GLU A 189 -15.80 4.01 10.22
N LEU A 190 -14.89 4.79 10.81
CA LEU A 190 -15.20 5.72 11.91
C LEU A 190 -15.94 5.06 13.08
N ASN A 191 -15.69 3.77 13.34
CA ASN A 191 -16.44 2.96 14.30
C ASN A 191 -16.59 3.64 15.67
N ASP A 192 -17.81 4.03 16.00
CA ASP A 192 -18.16 4.78 17.21
C ASP A 192 -19.12 4.01 18.13
N GLY A 193 -19.39 2.75 17.82
CA GLY A 193 -20.38 1.91 18.49
C GLY A 193 -21.61 1.59 17.64
N GLN A 194 -21.84 2.34 16.56
CA GLN A 194 -22.91 2.02 15.61
C GLN A 194 -22.56 0.78 14.79
N VAL A 195 -23.53 -0.14 14.66
CA VAL A 195 -23.41 -1.37 13.87
C VAL A 195 -24.42 -1.33 12.73
N PHE A 196 -23.94 -1.44 11.50
CA PHE A 196 -24.77 -1.48 10.29
C PHE A 196 -24.86 -2.89 9.71
N ALA A 197 -23.80 -3.68 9.83
CA ALA A 197 -23.74 -5.03 9.32
C ALA A 197 -24.54 -6.03 10.18
N PRO A 198 -25.29 -6.95 9.56
CA PRO A 198 -25.91 -8.05 10.29
C PRO A 198 -24.89 -9.17 10.54
N PHE A 199 -24.63 -9.50 11.80
CA PHE A 199 -23.76 -10.61 12.20
C PHE A 199 -24.59 -11.77 12.74
N ALA A 200 -24.23 -13.00 12.34
CA ALA A 200 -24.82 -14.19 12.94
C ALA A 200 -24.34 -14.32 14.40
N GLU A 201 -25.15 -14.97 15.26
CA GLU A 201 -24.79 -15.20 16.67
C GLU A 201 -23.46 -15.94 16.82
N ASP A 202 -23.18 -16.90 15.92
CA ASP A 202 -21.93 -17.66 15.91
C ASP A 202 -20.80 -16.99 15.12
N CYS A 203 -20.89 -15.69 14.78
CA CYS A 203 -19.92 -15.03 13.93
C CYS A 203 -18.49 -15.13 14.46
N SER A 204 -17.55 -15.47 13.57
CA SER A 204 -16.12 -15.55 13.90
C SER A 204 -15.24 -14.96 12.80
N ARG A 205 -14.14 -14.31 13.21
CA ARG A 205 -13.16 -13.69 12.31
C ARG A 205 -11.77 -14.28 12.49
N LEU A 206 -11.15 -14.65 11.37
CA LEU A 206 -9.78 -15.10 11.24
C LEU A 206 -8.98 -14.06 10.45
N GLU A 207 -7.95 -13.48 11.05
CA GLU A 207 -7.08 -12.48 10.38
C GLU A 207 -5.65 -13.00 10.41
N ASN A 208 -5.00 -13.10 9.25
CA ASN A 208 -3.62 -13.58 9.13
C ASN A 208 -3.39 -14.85 9.97
N GLY A 209 -4.32 -15.80 9.87
CA GLY A 209 -4.30 -17.10 10.53
C GLY A 209 -4.54 -17.15 12.03
N ILE A 210 -5.01 -16.06 12.67
CA ILE A 210 -5.40 -16.08 14.09
C ILE A 210 -6.83 -15.56 14.28
N SER A 211 -7.58 -16.20 15.19
CA SER A 211 -8.91 -15.72 15.56
C SER A 211 -8.80 -14.37 16.29
N THR A 212 -9.57 -13.39 15.83
CA THR A 212 -9.62 -12.07 16.46
C THR A 212 -10.94 -11.78 17.15
N THR A 213 -11.87 -12.74 17.16
CA THR A 213 -13.17 -12.67 17.86
C THR A 213 -13.29 -13.64 19.03
N ALA A 214 -12.44 -14.67 19.11
CA ALA A 214 -12.36 -15.59 20.24
C ALA A 214 -10.96 -15.55 20.86
N ALA A 215 -10.87 -15.68 22.18
CA ALA A 215 -9.58 -15.74 22.85
C ALA A 215 -8.80 -16.99 22.38
N PRO A 216 -7.50 -16.88 22.05
CA PRO A 216 -6.71 -18.02 21.59
C PRO A 216 -6.62 -19.10 22.69
N GLN A 217 -6.75 -20.38 22.32
CA GLN A 217 -6.55 -21.47 23.27
C GLN A 217 -5.09 -21.48 23.74
N GLY A 218 -4.85 -21.19 25.03
CA GLY A 218 -3.53 -21.23 25.65
C GLY A 218 -2.58 -20.06 25.35
N GLY A 219 -3.02 -19.02 24.63
CA GLY A 219 -2.20 -17.87 24.24
C GLY A 219 -2.27 -16.69 25.23
N LYS A 220 -1.16 -15.95 25.38
CA LYS A 220 -1.17 -14.62 26.01
C LYS A 220 -1.78 -13.61 25.03
N GLY A 221 -2.70 -12.78 25.52
CA GLY A 221 -3.46 -11.80 24.73
C GLY A 221 -2.61 -10.75 24.02
N GLY A 222 -3.24 -10.06 23.06
CA GLY A 222 -2.63 -9.00 22.24
C GLY A 222 -3.41 -8.59 20.99
N ASN A 223 -4.63 -9.12 20.77
CA ASN A 223 -5.49 -8.80 19.63
C ASN A 223 -6.89 -8.34 20.10
N ALA A 224 -7.79 -8.05 19.15
CA ALA A 224 -9.13 -7.55 19.44
C ALA A 224 -9.96 -8.44 20.39
N ALA A 225 -9.79 -9.77 20.34
CA ALA A 225 -10.50 -10.71 21.21
C ALA A 225 -10.18 -10.53 22.71
N ALA A 226 -8.99 -9.99 23.03
CA ALA A 226 -8.63 -9.66 24.40
C ALA A 226 -9.36 -8.41 24.94
N ILE A 227 -9.96 -7.61 24.04
CA ILE A 227 -10.64 -6.36 24.34
C ILE A 227 -12.16 -6.59 24.44
N ALA A 228 -12.73 -7.34 23.50
CA ALA A 228 -14.11 -7.82 23.45
C ALA A 228 -14.20 -9.09 22.57
N GLN A 229 -15.09 -10.02 22.92
CA GLN A 229 -15.30 -11.26 22.16
C GLN A 229 -16.54 -11.15 21.27
N GLY A 230 -16.51 -11.82 20.11
CA GLY A 230 -17.58 -11.81 19.11
C GLY A 230 -17.47 -10.66 18.10
N CYS A 231 -17.97 -10.88 16.88
CA CYS A 231 -17.89 -9.88 15.81
C CYS A 231 -18.64 -8.58 16.18
N GLU A 232 -19.92 -8.69 16.53
CA GLU A 232 -20.77 -7.51 16.76
C GLU A 232 -20.36 -6.72 18.01
N GLU A 233 -20.03 -7.40 19.10
CA GLU A 233 -19.67 -6.75 20.38
C GLU A 233 -18.40 -5.91 20.27
N GLN A 234 -17.44 -6.30 19.43
CA GLN A 234 -16.26 -5.48 19.16
C GLN A 234 -16.62 -4.15 18.52
N PHE A 235 -17.54 -4.16 17.55
CA PHE A 235 -18.02 -2.94 16.89
C PHE A 235 -18.90 -2.09 17.79
N ARG A 236 -19.79 -2.70 18.60
CA ARG A 236 -20.59 -1.98 19.62
C ARG A 236 -19.71 -1.29 20.66
N LEU A 237 -18.53 -1.84 20.92
CA LEU A 237 -17.58 -1.25 21.84
C LEU A 237 -16.80 -0.06 21.23
N GLY A 238 -16.73 0.06 19.91
CA GLY A 238 -16.05 1.16 19.22
C GLY A 238 -14.54 0.96 19.08
N ILE A 239 -14.03 -0.27 19.09
CA ILE A 239 -12.57 -0.54 19.15
C ILE A 239 -11.85 -0.26 17.83
N TYR A 240 -12.60 -0.08 16.74
CA TYR A 240 -12.06 0.14 15.39
C TYR A 240 -12.07 1.60 14.96
N LYS A 241 -12.29 2.53 15.90
CA LYS A 241 -12.37 3.98 15.64
C LYS A 241 -11.17 4.56 14.87
N ILE A 242 -10.01 3.90 14.92
CA ILE A 242 -8.79 4.31 14.21
C ILE A 242 -8.93 4.25 12.69
N ASN A 243 -9.89 3.47 12.19
CA ASN A 243 -10.16 3.32 10.76
C ASN A 243 -10.89 4.57 10.23
N LYS A 244 -10.12 5.56 9.78
CA LYS A 244 -10.67 6.84 9.29
C LYS A 244 -11.44 6.67 7.98
N ARG A 245 -10.93 5.84 7.08
CA ARG A 245 -11.50 5.62 5.76
C ARG A 245 -11.28 4.21 5.27
N ILE A 246 -12.30 3.62 4.68
CA ILE A 246 -12.30 2.30 4.09
C ILE A 246 -12.53 2.43 2.59
N ARG A 247 -11.46 2.31 1.82
CA ARG A 247 -11.53 2.32 0.36
C ARG A 247 -11.65 0.87 -0.11
N ARG A 248 -12.81 0.46 -0.63
CA ARG A 248 -13.09 -0.95 -0.96
C ARG A 248 -13.70 -1.19 -2.34
N HIS A 249 -13.52 -2.41 -2.82
CA HIS A 249 -14.17 -2.99 -4.00
C HIS A 249 -14.55 -4.45 -3.72
N LEU A 250 -15.72 -4.90 -4.18
CA LEU A 250 -16.26 -6.24 -3.91
C LEU A 250 -16.40 -7.01 -5.24
N PRO A 251 -15.30 -7.56 -5.80
CA PRO A 251 -15.31 -8.11 -7.16
C PRO A 251 -15.98 -9.48 -7.29
N LEU A 252 -16.04 -10.27 -6.22
CA LEU A 252 -16.38 -11.70 -6.28
C LEU A 252 -17.55 -12.04 -5.36
N VAL A 253 -18.58 -12.70 -5.93
CA VAL A 253 -19.74 -13.23 -5.22
C VAL A 253 -20.02 -14.69 -5.62
N ASP A 254 -19.65 -15.63 -4.76
CA ASP A 254 -20.01 -17.04 -4.86
C ASP A 254 -21.38 -17.27 -4.20
N VAL A 255 -22.46 -17.20 -4.97
CA VAL A 255 -23.83 -17.36 -4.46
C VAL A 255 -24.11 -18.79 -3.97
N GLU A 256 -23.51 -19.80 -4.61
CA GLU A 256 -23.71 -21.21 -4.25
C GLU A 256 -23.23 -21.50 -2.83
N ARG A 257 -22.09 -20.89 -2.47
CA ARG A 257 -21.47 -21.02 -1.15
C ARG A 257 -21.72 -19.83 -0.26
N GLY A 258 -22.46 -18.82 -0.70
CA GLY A 258 -22.73 -17.62 0.07
C GLY A 258 -21.46 -16.89 0.50
N VAL A 259 -20.48 -16.72 -0.40
CA VAL A 259 -19.21 -16.02 -0.10
C VAL A 259 -19.13 -14.74 -0.92
N VAL A 260 -18.69 -13.66 -0.29
CA VAL A 260 -18.27 -12.42 -0.97
C VAL A 260 -16.81 -12.17 -0.65
N VAL A 261 -15.98 -11.86 -1.64
CA VAL A 261 -14.60 -11.44 -1.41
C VAL A 261 -14.46 -9.96 -1.78
N ALA A 262 -13.87 -9.20 -0.87
CA ALA A 262 -13.55 -7.79 -1.03
C ALA A 262 -12.03 -7.59 -1.13
N SER A 263 -11.64 -6.59 -1.91
CA SER A 263 -10.31 -5.98 -1.91
C SER A 263 -10.43 -4.56 -1.35
N GLY A 264 -9.49 -4.13 -0.52
CA GLY A 264 -9.58 -2.78 0.04
C GLY A 264 -8.38 -2.29 0.82
N PHE A 265 -8.52 -1.07 1.34
CA PHE A 265 -7.58 -0.43 2.22
C PHE A 265 -8.30 0.14 3.43
N PHE A 266 -7.72 -0.05 4.61
CA PHE A 266 -8.12 0.71 5.80
C PHE A 266 -7.04 1.77 6.04
N ASP A 267 -7.44 3.03 5.87
CA ASP A 267 -6.56 4.18 6.04
C ASP A 267 -6.65 4.69 7.49
N HIS A 268 -5.55 4.62 8.22
CA HIS A 268 -5.40 5.16 9.57
C HIS A 268 -4.66 6.49 9.50
N ALA A 269 -5.35 7.62 9.68
CA ALA A 269 -4.66 8.93 9.68
C ALA A 269 -3.81 9.16 10.94
N ASN A 270 -4.18 8.53 12.06
CA ASN A 270 -3.56 8.75 13.36
C ASN A 270 -3.43 10.25 13.72
N GLU A 271 -4.51 11.01 13.49
CA GLU A 271 -4.70 12.39 14.00
C GLU A 271 -4.74 12.44 15.55
N PHE A 272 -4.94 11.29 16.19
CA PHE A 272 -4.96 11.12 17.62
C PHE A 272 -4.29 9.79 18.00
N ASP A 273 -3.63 9.74 19.15
CA ASP A 273 -3.10 8.51 19.74
C ASP A 273 -3.99 7.92 20.86
N ARG A 274 -5.09 8.61 21.19
CA ARG A 274 -6.05 8.22 22.25
C ARG A 274 -7.49 8.44 21.83
N TYR A 275 -8.37 7.54 22.26
CA TYR A 275 -9.81 7.67 22.07
C TYR A 275 -10.59 6.91 23.15
N ARG A 276 -11.88 7.22 23.29
CA ARG A 276 -12.78 6.56 24.24
C ARG A 276 -13.69 5.56 23.54
N LEU A 277 -13.86 4.40 24.17
CA LEU A 277 -14.85 3.39 23.83
C LEU A 277 -16.24 3.79 24.32
N THR A 278 -17.29 3.09 23.85
CA THR A 278 -18.69 3.36 24.23
C THR A 278 -18.96 3.16 25.72
N ASN A 279 -18.18 2.29 26.37
CA ASN A 279 -18.25 2.07 27.83
C ASN A 279 -17.40 3.07 28.65
N GLY A 280 -16.79 4.07 28.00
CA GLY A 280 -15.98 5.10 28.64
C GLY A 280 -14.51 4.74 28.89
N ARG A 281 -14.07 3.49 28.62
CA ARG A 281 -12.66 3.11 28.70
C ARG A 281 -11.83 3.86 27.65
N GLU A 282 -10.68 4.40 28.06
CA GLU A 282 -9.71 4.98 27.13
C GLU A 282 -8.87 3.88 26.46
N MET A 283 -8.66 4.02 25.17
CA MET A 283 -7.78 3.21 24.34
C MET A 283 -6.65 4.07 23.79
N ARG A 284 -5.54 3.41 23.44
CA ARG A 284 -4.43 4.01 22.71
C ARG A 284 -4.21 3.30 21.40
N THR A 285 -3.83 4.05 20.37
CA THR A 285 -3.38 3.47 19.10
C THR A 285 -2.01 2.80 19.30
N VAL A 286 -1.76 1.73 18.54
CA VAL A 286 -0.47 1.02 18.61
C VAL A 286 0.57 1.69 17.71
N LEU A 287 0.16 2.11 16.51
CA LEU A 287 0.95 2.95 15.62
C LEU A 287 0.50 4.41 15.77
N LYS A 288 1.45 5.33 15.78
CA LYS A 288 1.18 6.76 16.02
C LYS A 288 1.24 7.64 14.78
N TRP A 289 1.50 7.07 13.61
CA TRP A 289 1.66 7.83 12.37
C TRP A 289 0.73 7.32 11.28
N PRO A 290 0.41 8.14 10.28
CA PRO A 290 -0.43 7.73 9.16
C PRO A 290 0.07 6.46 8.47
N ASN A 291 -0.82 5.49 8.29
CA ASN A 291 -0.51 4.23 7.62
C ASN A 291 -1.80 3.62 7.04
N SER A 292 -1.65 2.77 6.02
CA SER A 292 -2.77 1.99 5.50
C SER A 292 -2.46 0.50 5.66
N ILE A 293 -3.50 -0.31 5.86
CA ILE A 293 -3.42 -1.73 5.54
C ILE A 293 -4.11 -1.98 4.21
N THR A 294 -3.55 -2.88 3.40
CA THR A 294 -4.22 -3.46 2.23
C THR A 294 -4.68 -4.87 2.56
N LEU A 295 -5.82 -5.29 2.00
CA LEU A 295 -6.44 -6.56 2.34
C LEU A 295 -7.19 -7.21 1.17
N LEU A 296 -7.23 -8.53 1.23
CA LEU A 296 -8.35 -9.32 0.72
C LEU A 296 -9.11 -9.86 1.93
N GLU A 297 -10.44 -9.77 1.90
CA GLU A 297 -11.31 -10.22 3.00
C GLU A 297 -12.54 -10.93 2.44
N ALA A 298 -12.74 -12.17 2.89
CA ALA A 298 -13.86 -13.03 2.54
C ALA A 298 -14.93 -12.96 3.63
N PHE A 299 -16.19 -12.89 3.21
CA PHE A 299 -17.38 -12.88 4.06
C PHE A 299 -18.26 -14.05 3.69
N ARG A 300 -18.46 -14.98 4.62
CA ARG A 300 -19.48 -16.02 4.51
C ARG A 300 -20.82 -15.47 4.99
N ILE A 301 -21.80 -15.38 4.10
CA ILE A 301 -23.16 -14.89 4.37
C ILE A 301 -24.14 -16.06 4.39
N ARG A 302 -24.86 -16.21 5.51
CA ARG A 302 -25.90 -17.22 5.72
C ARG A 302 -27.12 -16.53 6.32
N ASN A 303 -28.31 -16.84 5.81
CA ASN A 303 -29.56 -16.27 6.35
C ASN A 303 -29.61 -14.72 6.37
N ALA A 304 -28.91 -14.07 5.43
CA ALA A 304 -28.73 -12.61 5.37
C ALA A 304 -27.87 -12.00 6.52
N GLU A 305 -27.04 -12.82 7.16
CA GLU A 305 -26.12 -12.41 8.21
C GLU A 305 -24.69 -12.89 7.89
N ILE A 306 -23.68 -12.14 8.33
CA ILE A 306 -22.26 -12.51 8.23
C ILE A 306 -21.97 -13.57 9.29
N GLN A 307 -21.59 -14.76 8.85
CA GLN A 307 -21.28 -15.91 9.69
C GLN A 307 -19.76 -16.08 9.90
N ARG A 308 -18.96 -15.92 8.86
CA ARG A 308 -17.50 -16.06 8.93
C ARG A 308 -16.85 -14.90 8.20
N ILE A 309 -15.71 -14.49 8.71
CA ILE A 309 -14.86 -13.46 8.12
C ILE A 309 -13.44 -14.01 8.10
N GLU A 310 -12.79 -13.97 6.95
CA GLU A 310 -11.39 -14.34 6.83
C GLU A 310 -10.64 -13.29 6.02
N ALA A 311 -9.58 -12.72 6.61
CA ALA A 311 -8.81 -11.66 5.99
C ALA A 311 -7.31 -11.98 5.99
N VAL A 312 -6.65 -11.66 4.88
CA VAL A 312 -5.19 -11.51 4.82
C VAL A 312 -4.91 -10.05 4.50
N PHE A 313 -4.13 -9.40 5.37
CA PHE A 313 -3.79 -7.99 5.21
C PHE A 313 -2.37 -7.69 5.64
N THR A 314 -1.79 -6.63 5.05
CA THR A 314 -0.47 -6.14 5.43
C THR A 314 -0.40 -4.62 5.40
N TYR A 315 0.55 -4.04 6.13
CA TYR A 315 0.81 -2.60 6.07
C TYR A 315 1.40 -2.22 4.72
N VAL A 316 0.94 -1.10 4.20
CA VAL A 316 1.45 -0.40 3.02
C VAL A 316 1.53 1.10 3.33
N PRO A 317 2.26 1.89 2.52
CA PRO A 317 2.29 3.34 2.71
C PRO A 317 0.88 3.95 2.74
N TYR A 318 0.71 5.02 3.52
CA TYR A 318 -0.59 5.66 3.71
C TYR A 318 -1.19 6.09 2.36
N PHE A 319 -2.49 5.82 2.16
CA PHE A 319 -3.23 6.09 0.92
C PHE A 319 -2.75 5.33 -0.32
N MET A 320 -2.02 4.21 -0.16
CA MET A 320 -1.57 3.37 -1.28
C MET A 320 -2.70 3.14 -2.31
N HIS A 321 -2.37 3.32 -3.58
CA HIS A 321 -3.33 3.21 -4.69
C HIS A 321 -3.66 1.75 -4.99
N ASN A 322 -4.90 1.47 -5.44
CA ASN A 322 -5.25 0.16 -5.98
C ASN A 322 -5.05 0.16 -7.51
N PRO A 323 -4.17 -0.68 -8.07
CA PRO A 323 -3.98 -0.75 -9.53
C PRO A 323 -5.20 -1.24 -10.33
N PHE A 324 -6.13 -1.95 -9.70
CA PHE A 324 -7.32 -2.52 -10.37
C PHE A 324 -8.51 -1.55 -10.42
N TRP A 325 -8.57 -0.55 -9.53
CA TRP A 325 -9.69 0.38 -9.50
C TRP A 325 -9.34 1.77 -8.98
N GLY A 326 -9.94 2.77 -9.63
CA GLY A 326 -9.72 4.18 -9.35
C GLY A 326 -8.61 4.80 -10.21
N PRO A 327 -8.62 6.12 -10.43
CA PRO A 327 -7.57 6.79 -11.16
C PRO A 327 -6.33 7.02 -10.28
N GLY A 328 -5.15 6.77 -10.82
CA GLY A 328 -3.92 7.36 -10.30
C GLY A 328 -3.84 8.84 -10.67
N SER A 329 -3.38 9.69 -9.77
CA SER A 329 -3.09 11.11 -10.05
C SER A 329 -1.58 11.30 -10.22
N GLN A 330 -1.17 11.84 -11.38
CA GLN A 330 0.23 12.21 -11.58
C GLN A 330 0.53 13.56 -10.92
N PRO A 331 1.66 13.70 -10.20
CA PRO A 331 2.10 14.97 -9.70
C PRO A 331 2.44 15.91 -10.87
N PRO A 332 2.22 17.23 -10.73
CA PRO A 332 2.67 18.20 -11.71
C PRO A 332 4.20 18.20 -11.84
N GLU A 333 4.67 18.40 -13.06
CA GLU A 333 6.09 18.57 -13.37
C GLU A 333 6.45 20.06 -13.44
N TYR A 334 7.57 20.42 -12.83
CA TYR A 334 8.10 21.78 -12.82
C TYR A 334 9.51 21.82 -13.38
N ALA A 335 9.90 22.99 -13.89
CA ALA A 335 11.24 23.25 -14.38
C ALA A 335 11.88 24.36 -13.55
N ALA A 336 13.16 24.21 -13.27
CA ALA A 336 13.92 25.19 -12.50
C ALA A 336 13.93 26.56 -13.19
N ARG A 337 13.61 27.60 -12.42
CA ARG A 337 13.66 29.01 -12.85
C ARG A 337 14.55 29.82 -11.89
N PRO A 338 15.89 29.66 -11.95
CA PRO A 338 16.82 30.24 -10.97
C PRO A 338 16.74 31.75 -10.79
N ARG A 339 16.29 32.48 -11.83
CA ARG A 339 16.09 33.94 -11.77
C ARG A 339 14.85 34.34 -10.98
N GLU A 340 13.89 33.43 -10.85
CA GLU A 340 12.65 33.66 -10.11
C GLU A 340 12.77 33.19 -8.66
N CYS A 341 13.43 32.05 -8.43
CA CYS A 341 13.70 31.50 -7.10
C CYS A 341 15.13 30.95 -7.03
N ASP A 342 16.01 31.71 -6.37
CA ASP A 342 17.39 31.33 -6.09
C ASP A 342 17.50 30.42 -4.85
N ASN A 343 18.72 30.09 -4.43
CA ASN A 343 18.95 29.26 -3.24
C ASN A 343 18.33 29.86 -1.97
N GLY A 344 18.28 31.19 -1.84
CA GLY A 344 17.68 31.86 -0.69
C GLY A 344 16.15 31.71 -0.67
N CYS A 345 15.52 31.90 -1.84
CA CYS A 345 14.09 31.65 -2.02
C CYS A 345 13.72 30.18 -1.72
N LEU A 346 14.47 29.22 -2.27
CA LEU A 346 14.27 27.79 -2.04
C LEU A 346 14.40 27.42 -0.54
N ASN A 347 15.44 27.94 0.12
CA ASN A 347 15.66 27.72 1.55
C ASN A 347 14.52 28.29 2.41
N GLY A 348 14.06 29.51 2.08
CA GLY A 348 12.94 30.15 2.76
C GLY A 348 11.65 29.35 2.63
N ASN A 349 11.31 28.92 1.41
CA ASN A 349 10.10 28.14 1.15
C ASN A 349 10.11 26.77 1.84
N VAL A 350 11.22 26.02 1.79
CA VAL A 350 11.25 24.68 2.42
C VAL A 350 11.19 24.78 3.95
N ARG A 351 11.78 25.82 4.54
CA ARG A 351 11.67 26.06 5.99
C ARG A 351 10.25 26.45 6.38
N ALA A 352 9.60 27.34 5.62
CA ALA A 352 8.21 27.71 5.85
C ALA A 352 7.29 26.48 5.74
N LEU A 353 7.50 25.66 4.70
CA LEU A 353 6.78 24.40 4.47
C LEU A 353 6.85 23.47 5.68
N VAL A 354 8.06 23.13 6.14
CA VAL A 354 8.23 22.16 7.23
C VAL A 354 7.80 22.73 8.58
N ASN A 355 8.03 24.01 8.84
CA ASN A 355 7.52 24.66 10.06
C ASN A 355 5.99 24.65 10.12
N ALA A 356 5.30 24.83 8.98
CA ALA A 356 3.84 24.78 8.93
C ALA A 356 3.28 23.38 9.23
N MET A 357 4.04 22.30 9.03
CA MET A 357 3.61 20.93 9.35
C MET A 357 3.35 20.76 10.86
N ALA A 358 4.17 21.37 11.72
CA ALA A 358 3.99 21.31 13.18
C ALA A 358 2.78 22.11 13.70
N GLY A 359 2.18 22.97 12.87
CA GLY A 359 1.05 23.83 13.25
C GLY A 359 -0.33 23.23 12.97
N SER A 360 -0.40 22.01 12.43
CA SER A 360 -1.62 21.23 12.12
C SER A 360 -2.84 22.04 11.64
N ASP A 361 -2.66 22.93 10.66
CA ASP A 361 -3.68 23.53 9.78
C ASP A 361 -3.14 24.69 8.92
N ASP A 362 -1.90 25.13 9.20
CA ASP A 362 -1.23 26.26 8.55
C ASP A 362 -0.75 25.98 7.11
N TRP A 363 -0.96 24.75 6.61
CA TRP A 363 -0.61 24.43 5.23
C TRP A 363 -1.31 25.38 4.24
N ARG A 364 -2.51 25.88 4.54
CA ARG A 364 -3.25 26.81 3.67
C ARG A 364 -2.57 28.18 3.50
N GLY A 365 -1.72 28.58 4.44
CA GLY A 365 -1.03 29.88 4.43
C GLY A 365 0.25 29.91 3.60
N LEU A 366 0.70 28.75 3.11
CA LEU A 366 1.93 28.64 2.33
C LEU A 366 1.76 29.17 0.90
N ASN A 367 2.89 29.59 0.31
CA ASN A 367 2.96 30.10 -1.05
C ASN A 367 2.88 28.95 -2.08
N TRP A 368 1.72 28.32 -2.21
CA TRP A 368 1.50 27.23 -3.17
C TRP A 368 1.35 27.73 -4.61
N SER A 369 1.73 26.86 -5.54
CA SER A 369 1.34 26.98 -6.95
C SER A 369 -0.12 26.58 -7.16
N ASP A 370 -0.67 26.88 -8.33
CA ASP A 370 -2.06 26.55 -8.69
C ASP A 370 -2.34 25.04 -8.71
N ARG A 371 -1.29 24.24 -8.96
CA ARG A 371 -1.34 22.77 -8.91
C ARG A 371 -0.18 22.28 -8.07
N VAL A 372 -0.42 21.46 -7.06
CA VAL A 372 0.67 21.00 -6.20
C VAL A 372 0.78 19.49 -6.24
N GLY A 373 2.02 18.99 -6.37
CA GLY A 373 2.35 17.59 -6.11
C GLY A 373 2.68 17.43 -4.63
N TYR A 374 2.09 16.44 -3.98
CA TYR A 374 2.51 16.05 -2.65
C TYR A 374 2.54 14.54 -2.54
N ALA A 375 3.65 14.01 -2.03
CA ALA A 375 3.81 12.60 -1.75
C ALA A 375 4.46 12.36 -0.40
N GLU A 376 4.08 11.26 0.24
CA GLU A 376 4.72 10.74 1.43
C GLU A 376 5.09 9.28 1.19
N ASN A 377 6.35 8.92 1.44
CA ASN A 377 6.87 7.56 1.25
C ASN A 377 6.45 6.95 -0.10
N SER A 378 6.66 7.74 -1.17
CA SER A 378 6.35 7.38 -2.56
C SER A 378 4.87 7.24 -2.94
N VAL A 379 3.93 7.61 -2.07
CA VAL A 379 2.50 7.69 -2.42
C VAL A 379 2.05 9.12 -2.56
N GLY A 380 1.45 9.44 -3.72
CA GLY A 380 0.81 10.74 -3.95
C GLY A 380 -0.44 10.89 -3.09
N ILE A 381 -0.49 11.94 -2.27
CA ILE A 381 -1.59 12.22 -1.34
C ILE A 381 -1.97 13.70 -1.38
N ARG A 382 -3.10 14.06 -0.77
CA ARG A 382 -3.54 15.46 -0.70
C ARG A 382 -2.73 16.22 0.34
N VAL A 383 -2.39 17.47 0.04
CA VAL A 383 -1.82 18.38 1.05
C VAL A 383 -2.77 18.47 2.24
N GLY A 384 -2.22 18.38 3.45
CA GLY A 384 -2.98 18.32 4.70
C GLY A 384 -3.37 16.92 5.16
N GLU A 385 -3.12 15.86 4.37
CA GLU A 385 -3.17 14.46 4.82
C GLU A 385 -1.75 13.97 5.17
N GLY A 386 -1.62 12.76 5.74
CA GLY A 386 -0.31 12.20 6.07
C GLY A 386 0.33 12.92 7.25
N ILE A 387 1.65 13.13 7.21
CA ILE A 387 2.40 13.76 8.32
C ILE A 387 1.85 15.12 8.76
N TRP A 388 1.18 15.87 7.88
CA TRP A 388 0.52 17.13 8.23
C TRP A 388 -0.50 16.99 9.38
N ALA A 389 -1.05 15.79 9.54
CA ALA A 389 -2.09 15.49 10.52
C ALA A 389 -1.54 14.95 11.85
N ALA A 390 -0.26 14.57 11.91
CA ALA A 390 0.33 13.89 13.06
C ALA A 390 1.59 14.58 13.63
N VAL A 391 2.22 15.48 12.90
CA VAL A 391 3.45 16.14 13.35
C VAL A 391 3.13 17.26 14.36
N ASP A 392 3.73 17.14 15.54
CA ASP A 392 3.56 18.10 16.64
C ASP A 392 4.73 19.10 16.72
N SER A 393 5.93 18.70 16.27
CA SER A 393 7.09 19.58 16.22
C SER A 393 8.14 19.12 15.21
N VAL A 394 9.01 20.05 14.82
CA VAL A 394 10.11 19.83 13.87
C VAL A 394 11.41 20.37 14.43
N ASP A 395 12.53 19.86 13.89
CA ASP A 395 13.88 20.26 14.27
C ASP A 395 14.11 21.77 14.13
N ARG A 396 14.78 22.35 15.13
CA ARG A 396 15.18 23.77 15.13
C ARG A 396 16.39 24.00 14.24
N ASN A 397 17.28 23.02 14.13
CA ASN A 397 18.55 23.12 13.39
C ASN A 397 18.67 22.04 12.31
N PRO A 398 17.75 22.02 11.33
CA PRO A 398 17.78 21.03 10.27
C PRO A 398 18.93 21.29 9.28
N LEU A 399 19.36 20.23 8.62
CA LEU A 399 20.15 20.36 7.40
C LEU A 399 19.23 20.83 6.27
N VAL A 400 19.63 21.90 5.56
CA VAL A 400 18.93 22.35 4.35
C VAL A 400 19.94 22.51 3.23
N VAL A 401 19.76 21.76 2.15
CA VAL A 401 20.56 21.87 0.92
C VAL A 401 19.65 22.43 -0.18
N SER A 402 19.96 23.61 -0.70
CA SER A 402 19.18 24.29 -1.74
C SER A 402 19.97 24.43 -3.01
N ASP A 403 19.36 24.11 -4.15
CA ASP A 403 20.00 24.12 -5.45
C ASP A 403 19.08 24.71 -6.52
N ALA A 404 19.33 25.97 -6.88
CA ALA A 404 18.58 26.68 -7.90
C ALA A 404 18.70 26.02 -9.28
N GLN A 405 19.76 25.25 -9.57
CA GLN A 405 19.90 24.56 -10.86
C GLN A 405 18.92 23.39 -10.97
N THR A 406 18.68 22.66 -9.88
CA THR A 406 17.66 21.62 -9.84
C THR A 406 16.27 22.18 -9.55
N GLY A 407 16.18 23.40 -9.02
CA GLY A 407 14.93 24.04 -8.59
C GLY A 407 14.39 23.48 -7.28
N ARG A 408 15.24 22.80 -6.49
CA ARG A 408 14.81 22.04 -5.31
C ARG A 408 15.59 22.43 -4.06
N ALA A 409 14.95 22.24 -2.92
CA ALA A 409 15.60 22.20 -1.62
C ALA A 409 15.25 20.91 -0.89
N VAL A 410 16.23 20.33 -0.19
CA VAL A 410 16.03 19.19 0.69
C VAL A 410 16.23 19.64 2.12
N TRP A 411 15.23 19.41 2.95
CA TRP A 411 15.25 19.60 4.40
C TRP A 411 15.40 18.24 5.06
N ILE A 412 16.35 18.08 5.98
CA ILE A 412 16.59 16.84 6.72
C ILE A 412 16.69 17.16 8.20
N GLY A 413 15.92 16.46 9.02
CA GLY A 413 15.94 16.65 10.47
C GLY A 413 14.94 15.77 11.21
N ARG A 414 14.81 16.05 12.51
CA ARG A 414 13.82 15.44 13.40
C ARG A 414 12.42 15.99 13.15
N ILE A 415 11.43 15.11 13.13
CA ILE A 415 10.02 15.45 13.40
C ILE A 415 9.55 14.65 14.61
N GLU A 416 8.50 15.14 15.28
CA GLU A 416 7.81 14.45 16.38
C GLU A 416 6.38 14.14 16.00
N GLU A 417 5.95 12.89 16.15
CA GLU A 417 4.57 12.44 15.94
C GLU A 417 4.04 11.81 17.23
N HIS A 418 3.11 12.47 17.92
CA HIS A 418 2.54 12.02 19.20
C HIS A 418 3.62 11.61 20.23
N GLY A 419 4.68 12.41 20.29
CA GLY A 419 5.85 12.21 21.18
C GLY A 419 6.78 11.06 20.78
N GLN A 420 6.74 10.61 19.51
CA GLN A 420 7.74 9.71 18.95
C GLN A 420 8.60 10.45 17.91
N PRO A 421 9.93 10.43 18.06
CA PRO A 421 10.80 11.06 17.09
C PRO A 421 10.95 10.21 15.83
N ALA A 422 11.01 10.88 14.69
CA ALA A 422 11.28 10.29 13.39
C ALA A 422 12.27 11.15 12.59
N TRP A 423 13.08 10.51 11.75
CA TRP A 423 13.86 11.21 10.74
C TRP A 423 12.94 11.57 9.56
N ALA A 424 13.00 12.81 9.10
CA ALA A 424 12.34 13.24 7.88
C ALA A 424 13.35 13.82 6.89
N ALA A 425 13.23 13.41 5.63
CA ALA A 425 13.89 14.03 4.50
C ALA A 425 12.80 14.54 3.53
N ILE A 426 12.61 15.86 3.51
CA ILE A 426 11.54 16.53 2.76
C ILE A 426 12.17 17.29 1.61
N THR A 427 11.85 16.85 0.39
CA THR A 427 12.26 17.49 -0.84
C THR A 427 11.15 18.40 -1.33
N MET A 428 11.46 19.67 -1.53
CA MET A 428 10.56 20.67 -2.10
C MET A 428 11.08 21.10 -3.47
N GLU A 429 10.20 21.17 -4.47
CA GLU A 429 10.46 21.73 -5.80
C GLU A 429 9.64 23.01 -6.01
N ALA A 430 10.27 24.04 -6.55
CA ALA A 430 9.62 25.32 -6.79
C ALA A 430 8.92 25.39 -8.16
N ASP A 431 7.78 26.07 -8.20
CA ASP A 431 7.14 26.58 -9.40
C ASP A 431 7.24 28.11 -9.43
N GLY A 432 8.26 28.61 -10.13
CA GLY A 432 8.61 30.02 -10.04
C GLY A 432 9.04 30.33 -8.61
N LYS A 433 8.32 31.21 -7.90
CA LYS A 433 8.53 31.50 -6.46
C LYS A 433 7.68 30.64 -5.53
N ALA A 434 6.70 29.93 -6.07
CA ALA A 434 5.74 29.15 -5.30
C ALA A 434 6.24 27.72 -5.07
N ILE A 435 5.59 27.01 -4.15
CA ILE A 435 5.84 25.59 -3.89
C ILE A 435 5.06 24.77 -4.92
N GLY A 436 5.79 24.04 -5.74
CA GLY A 436 5.26 23.21 -6.82
C GLY A 436 5.06 21.76 -6.41
N ASN A 437 6.07 21.14 -5.80
CA ASN A 437 6.03 19.73 -5.43
C ASN A 437 6.71 19.50 -4.07
N VAL A 438 6.24 18.51 -3.33
CA VAL A 438 6.78 18.07 -2.04
C VAL A 438 6.82 16.54 -2.00
N ASP A 439 7.99 15.97 -1.75
CA ASP A 439 8.22 14.52 -1.55
C ASP A 439 8.81 14.32 -0.14
N ALA A 440 8.05 13.68 0.75
CA ALA A 440 8.40 13.47 2.15
C ALA A 440 8.76 12.00 2.40
N LEU A 441 10.03 11.74 2.73
CA LEU A 441 10.51 10.45 3.22
C LEU A 441 10.57 10.50 4.74
N ILE A 442 9.88 9.58 5.41
CA ILE A 442 9.80 9.54 6.88
C ILE A 442 10.26 8.19 7.41
N ARG A 443 11.30 8.20 8.23
CA ARG A 443 11.88 7.01 8.88
C ARG A 443 11.61 7.01 10.37
N ARG A 444 11.03 5.90 10.83
CA ARG A 444 10.62 5.67 12.22
C ARG A 444 11.32 4.45 12.81
N SER A 445 11.32 4.35 14.13
CA SER A 445 12.03 3.29 14.86
C SER A 445 11.42 1.90 14.66
N GLU A 446 10.12 1.86 14.39
CA GLU A 446 9.30 0.65 14.31
C GLU A 446 9.51 -0.14 13.01
N TYR A 447 10.19 0.47 12.03
CA TYR A 447 10.71 -0.23 10.85
C TYR A 447 12.08 -0.89 11.13
N GLY A 448 12.50 -1.00 12.40
CA GLY A 448 13.67 -1.76 12.83
C GLY A 448 15.03 -1.07 12.62
N PRO A 449 16.15 -1.76 12.91
CA PRO A 449 17.49 -1.28 12.61
C PRO A 449 17.83 -1.40 11.10
N PRO A 450 18.82 -0.62 10.60
CA PRO A 450 19.56 0.42 11.31
C PRO A 450 18.69 1.65 11.58
N TYR A 451 18.78 2.16 12.82
CA TYR A 451 18.05 3.33 13.27
C TYR A 451 18.69 3.88 14.56
N ALA A 452 19.02 5.16 14.56
CA ALA A 452 19.28 5.93 15.76
C ALA A 452 18.23 7.05 15.85
N ALA A 453 17.67 7.25 17.05
CA ALA A 453 16.72 8.34 17.25
C ALA A 453 17.38 9.68 16.85
N PRO A 454 16.69 10.55 16.10
CA PRO A 454 17.24 11.80 15.62
C PRO A 454 17.46 12.78 16.77
N ASP A 455 18.67 12.92 17.30
CA ASP A 455 18.96 13.95 18.32
C ASP A 455 19.28 15.30 17.67
N GLU A 456 20.17 15.30 16.68
CA GLU A 456 20.56 16.48 15.90
C GLU A 456 20.69 16.09 14.41
N ALA A 457 20.24 16.96 13.50
CA ALA A 457 20.49 16.78 12.07
C ALA A 457 22.00 16.83 11.74
N PRO A 458 22.46 16.10 10.69
CA PRO A 458 23.85 16.17 10.26
C PRO A 458 24.21 17.60 9.81
N ALA A 459 25.31 18.13 10.34
CA ALA A 459 25.75 19.49 10.08
C ALA A 459 27.08 19.50 9.31
N PHE A 460 27.14 20.29 8.23
CA PHE A 460 28.30 20.34 7.35
C PHE A 460 28.77 21.78 7.16
N ALA A 461 30.03 22.06 7.50
CA ALA A 461 30.64 23.36 7.29
C ALA A 461 31.11 23.53 5.83
N ALA A 462 31.14 24.80 5.38
CA ALA A 462 31.73 25.17 4.10
C ALA A 462 33.20 24.73 4.02
N LEU A 463 33.59 24.25 2.84
CA LEU A 463 34.96 23.82 2.55
C LEU A 463 35.82 25.00 2.08
N PRO A 464 37.12 25.02 2.42
CA PRO A 464 38.08 25.88 1.75
C PRO A 464 38.13 25.56 0.24
N ALA A 465 38.29 26.58 -0.60
CA ALA A 465 38.26 26.44 -2.06
C ALA A 465 39.13 25.27 -2.62
N PRO A 466 40.38 25.02 -2.14
CA PRO A 466 41.20 23.92 -2.65
C PRO A 466 40.67 22.52 -2.35
N ARG A 467 39.76 22.38 -1.38
CA ARG A 467 39.16 21.10 -0.98
C ARG A 467 37.79 20.86 -1.62
N ARG A 468 37.22 21.86 -2.28
CA ARG A 468 35.91 21.76 -2.93
C ARG A 468 36.01 20.84 -4.15
N THR A 469 34.98 20.02 -4.33
CA THR A 469 34.84 19.15 -5.50
C THR A 469 33.84 19.81 -6.44
N SER A 470 34.10 19.81 -7.75
CA SER A 470 33.17 20.41 -8.71
C SER A 470 31.87 19.61 -8.81
N ARG A 471 30.78 20.24 -9.23
CA ARG A 471 29.50 19.58 -9.51
C ARG A 471 29.64 18.40 -10.47
N ALA A 472 30.40 18.58 -11.55
CA ALA A 472 30.61 17.56 -12.55
C ALA A 472 31.35 16.33 -11.96
N ASP A 473 32.35 16.58 -11.13
CA ASP A 473 33.10 15.51 -10.46
C ASP A 473 32.25 14.81 -9.40
N MET A 474 31.49 15.56 -8.58
CA MET A 474 30.55 14.98 -7.61
C MET A 474 29.51 14.08 -8.29
N SER A 475 28.95 14.50 -9.42
CA SER A 475 28.00 13.68 -10.20
C SER A 475 28.66 12.44 -10.79
N THR A 476 29.89 12.55 -11.29
CA THR A 476 30.65 11.41 -11.83
C THR A 476 30.90 10.37 -10.74
N VAL A 477 31.37 10.82 -9.58
CA VAL A 477 31.69 9.95 -8.44
C VAL A 477 30.42 9.33 -7.83
N ALA A 478 29.31 10.07 -7.72
CA ALA A 478 28.02 9.53 -7.28
C ALA A 478 27.50 8.44 -8.23
N THR A 479 27.67 8.63 -9.55
CA THR A 479 27.29 7.62 -10.55
C THR A 479 28.08 6.33 -10.37
N GLN A 480 29.39 6.43 -10.11
CA GLN A 480 30.25 5.28 -9.82
C GLN A 480 29.83 4.57 -8.53
N LEU A 481 29.47 5.31 -7.47
CA LEU A 481 28.96 4.74 -6.22
C LEU A 481 27.68 3.92 -6.45
N PHE A 482 26.67 4.47 -7.11
CA PHE A 482 25.42 3.73 -7.29
C PHE A 482 25.58 2.50 -8.19
N ALA A 483 26.46 2.58 -9.19
CA ALA A 483 26.80 1.42 -10.03
C ALA A 483 27.51 0.31 -9.22
N SER A 484 28.37 0.67 -8.27
CA SER A 484 29.06 -0.33 -7.45
C SER A 484 28.15 -1.01 -6.42
N ILE A 485 27.15 -0.29 -5.90
CA ILE A 485 26.14 -0.87 -5.00
C ILE A 485 25.39 -2.00 -5.72
N GLU A 486 24.97 -1.80 -6.96
CA GLU A 486 24.33 -2.86 -7.78
C GLU A 486 25.27 -4.02 -8.07
N ALA A 487 26.53 -3.72 -8.37
CA ALA A 487 27.54 -4.76 -8.63
C ALA A 487 27.90 -5.56 -7.36
N GLY A 488 27.67 -4.98 -6.17
CA GLY A 488 28.15 -5.53 -4.90
C GLY A 488 29.65 -5.31 -4.66
N ASP A 489 30.23 -4.27 -5.28
CA ASP A 489 31.65 -3.96 -5.24
C ASP A 489 31.96 -2.73 -4.38
N ALA A 490 33.20 -2.62 -3.91
CA ALA A 490 33.71 -1.44 -3.19
C ALA A 490 34.46 -0.50 -4.17
N PRO A 491 33.89 0.66 -4.54
CA PRO A 491 34.50 1.58 -5.49
C PRO A 491 35.65 2.38 -4.86
N ASP A 492 36.68 2.72 -5.64
CA ASP A 492 37.71 3.70 -5.24
C ASP A 492 37.20 5.14 -5.37
N VAL A 493 36.15 5.46 -4.63
CA VAL A 493 35.53 6.79 -4.55
C VAL A 493 35.53 7.35 -3.14
N PHE A 494 35.75 6.50 -2.14
CA PHE A 494 35.72 6.88 -0.73
C PHE A 494 37.07 7.45 -0.28
N ALA A 495 37.02 8.47 0.57
CA ALA A 495 38.16 8.85 1.38
C ALA A 495 38.47 7.74 2.39
N SER A 496 39.73 7.66 2.84
CA SER A 496 40.20 6.59 3.72
C SER A 496 39.53 6.53 5.10
N GLN A 497 38.87 7.60 5.53
CA GLN A 497 38.14 7.67 6.80
C GLN A 497 36.62 7.80 6.59
N CYS A 498 36.12 7.45 5.40
CA CYS A 498 34.72 7.63 5.07
C CYS A 498 33.80 6.84 6.01
N ARG A 499 32.77 7.50 6.52
CA ARG A 499 31.76 6.88 7.39
C ARG A 499 30.41 6.82 6.69
N TRP A 500 29.75 5.67 6.82
CA TRP A 500 28.41 5.47 6.31
C TRP A 500 27.41 5.43 7.46
N HIS A 501 26.43 6.33 7.41
CA HIS A 501 25.32 6.41 8.33
C HIS A 501 24.03 6.00 7.62
N VAL A 502 23.23 5.16 8.26
CA VAL A 502 21.89 4.80 7.79
C VAL A 502 20.92 5.14 8.90
N ASN A 503 19.96 6.01 8.62
CA ASN A 503 18.92 6.45 9.56
C ASN A 503 19.52 6.97 10.88
N GLY A 504 20.57 7.79 10.79
CA GLY A 504 21.32 8.34 11.92
C GLY A 504 22.33 7.38 12.58
N GLN A 505 22.23 6.07 12.33
CA GLN A 505 23.16 5.08 12.90
C GLN A 505 24.39 4.92 12.00
N GLN A 506 25.59 5.11 12.55
CA GLN A 506 26.82 4.75 11.82
C GLN A 506 26.93 3.23 11.70
N VAL A 507 26.92 2.70 10.48
CA VAL A 507 26.94 1.24 10.24
C VAL A 507 28.35 0.70 10.00
N ALA A 508 29.17 1.39 9.19
CA ALA A 508 30.54 0.94 8.88
C ALA A 508 31.40 2.08 8.33
N GLN A 509 32.69 1.77 8.07
CA GLN A 509 33.46 2.55 7.10
C GLN A 509 32.94 2.29 5.70
N CYS A 510 32.93 3.29 4.82
CA CYS A 510 32.23 3.19 3.53
C CYS A 510 32.72 2.03 2.65
N GLY A 511 34.02 1.73 2.65
CA GLY A 511 34.59 0.62 1.89
C GLY A 511 34.23 -0.78 2.42
N GLU A 512 33.60 -0.88 3.59
CA GLU A 512 33.25 -2.13 4.28
C GLU A 512 31.73 -2.41 4.27
N VAL A 513 30.92 -1.53 3.67
CA VAL A 513 29.45 -1.65 3.68
C VAL A 513 28.96 -2.82 2.84
N ALA A 514 29.65 -3.13 1.74
CA ALA A 514 29.29 -4.24 0.87
C ALA A 514 29.39 -5.58 1.63
N GLY A 515 28.27 -6.30 1.73
CA GLY A 515 28.20 -7.60 2.41
C GLY A 515 28.10 -7.53 3.95
N MET A 516 27.86 -6.35 4.52
CA MET A 516 27.68 -6.19 5.95
C MET A 516 26.45 -6.98 6.47
N PRO A 517 26.57 -7.78 7.54
CA PRO A 517 25.43 -8.47 8.15
C PRO A 517 24.34 -7.49 8.59
N GLY A 518 23.09 -7.81 8.29
CA GLY A 518 21.92 -7.01 8.68
C GLY A 518 21.51 -5.91 7.68
N LEU A 519 22.26 -5.72 6.59
CA LEU A 519 21.81 -4.94 5.45
C LEU A 519 21.34 -5.88 4.33
N PRO A 520 20.20 -5.59 3.69
CA PRO A 520 19.74 -6.40 2.57
C PRO A 520 20.69 -6.24 1.38
N ARG A 521 20.90 -7.32 0.62
CA ARG A 521 21.61 -7.24 -0.65
C ARG A 521 20.74 -6.48 -1.65
N ILE A 522 21.25 -5.34 -2.11
CA ILE A 522 20.62 -4.56 -3.18
C ILE A 522 20.95 -5.20 -4.53
N GLY A 523 19.91 -5.55 -5.28
CA GLY A 523 20.01 -6.09 -6.64
C GLY A 523 19.93 -5.02 -7.72
N ALA A 524 19.26 -3.90 -7.44
CA ALA A 524 19.14 -2.75 -8.36
C ALA A 524 19.01 -1.44 -7.60
N VAL A 525 19.58 -0.36 -8.15
CA VAL A 525 19.48 1.03 -7.68
C VAL A 525 18.84 1.84 -8.82
N ARG A 526 17.51 1.93 -8.79
CA ARG A 526 16.67 2.64 -9.76
C ARG A 526 16.49 4.11 -9.39
N ASP A 527 15.92 4.88 -10.34
CA ASP A 527 15.52 6.29 -10.18
C ASP A 527 16.55 7.14 -9.42
N ARG A 528 17.80 7.11 -9.90
CA ARG A 528 18.92 7.88 -9.33
C ARG A 528 18.76 9.35 -9.67
N ARG A 529 18.10 10.12 -8.81
CA ARG A 529 17.77 11.51 -9.07
C ARG A 529 18.58 12.45 -8.21
N LEU A 530 19.35 13.35 -8.84
CA LEU A 530 19.98 14.46 -8.12
C LEU A 530 18.89 15.44 -7.64
N LEU A 531 18.75 15.56 -6.32
CA LEU A 531 17.79 16.46 -5.69
C LEU A 531 18.38 17.86 -5.52
N ALA A 532 19.53 17.97 -4.86
CA ALA A 532 20.21 19.24 -4.63
C ALA A 532 21.72 19.04 -4.48
N MET A 533 22.50 20.07 -4.80
CA MET A 533 23.95 20.05 -4.64
C MET A 533 24.50 21.43 -4.26
N ASP A 534 25.44 21.44 -3.34
CA ASP A 534 26.15 22.61 -2.85
C ASP A 534 27.66 22.38 -2.92
N GLU A 535 28.35 23.00 -3.88
CA GLU A 535 29.80 22.88 -4.06
C GLU A 535 30.59 23.55 -2.94
N GLU A 536 30.03 24.57 -2.27
CA GLU A 536 30.70 25.25 -1.17
C GLU A 536 30.82 24.33 0.05
N SER A 537 29.75 23.61 0.37
CA SER A 537 29.76 22.57 1.39
C SER A 537 30.10 21.18 0.84
N GLY A 538 30.45 21.04 -0.44
CA GLY A 538 30.72 19.73 -1.06
C GLY A 538 29.61 18.70 -0.82
N LEU A 539 28.34 19.09 -0.87
CA LEU A 539 27.21 18.18 -0.65
C LEU A 539 26.52 17.86 -1.97
N ALA A 540 26.18 16.60 -2.17
CA ALA A 540 25.21 16.19 -3.18
C ALA A 540 24.15 15.29 -2.54
N VAL A 541 22.88 15.61 -2.78
CA VAL A 541 21.74 14.87 -2.25
C VAL A 541 21.03 14.17 -3.39
N TYR A 542 20.91 12.85 -3.30
CA TYR A 542 20.24 12.02 -4.29
C TYR A 542 19.05 11.29 -3.69
N ARG A 543 18.00 11.09 -4.49
CA ARG A 543 17.00 10.05 -4.26
C ARG A 543 17.39 8.81 -5.05
N THR A 544 17.22 7.64 -4.47
CA THR A 544 17.30 6.34 -5.14
C THR A 544 16.16 5.44 -4.71
N PHE A 545 15.85 4.44 -5.54
CA PHE A 545 15.02 3.29 -5.18
C PHE A 545 15.89 2.04 -5.22
N GLU A 546 16.14 1.46 -4.06
CA GLU A 546 17.06 0.34 -3.89
C GLU A 546 16.25 -0.94 -3.71
N ASP A 547 16.27 -1.82 -4.70
CA ASP A 547 15.51 -3.06 -4.68
C ASP A 547 16.34 -4.19 -4.08
N ALA A 548 15.83 -4.81 -3.04
CA ALA A 548 16.38 -6.00 -2.41
C ALA A 548 15.51 -7.20 -2.79
N PRO A 549 15.88 -8.02 -3.78
CA PRO A 549 15.03 -9.11 -4.27
C PRO A 549 15.06 -10.37 -3.38
N ALA A 550 15.90 -10.39 -2.33
CA ALA A 550 16.03 -11.49 -1.37
C ALA A 550 16.31 -12.90 -1.97
N THR A 551 16.91 -12.96 -3.16
CA THR A 551 17.19 -14.22 -3.87
C THR A 551 18.32 -15.07 -3.27
N GLN A 552 18.96 -14.60 -2.19
CA GLN A 552 20.06 -15.31 -1.51
C GLN A 552 19.61 -16.12 -0.29
N GLY A 553 18.30 -16.36 -0.14
CA GLY A 553 17.78 -17.18 0.95
C GLY A 553 17.69 -16.46 2.30
N GLN A 554 17.64 -15.12 2.30
CA GLN A 554 17.53 -14.30 3.50
C GLN A 554 16.53 -13.18 3.29
N GLY A 555 15.62 -12.99 4.24
CA GLY A 555 14.58 -11.97 4.19
C GLY A 555 13.57 -12.21 3.07
N TYR A 556 12.96 -11.12 2.62
CA TYR A 556 11.92 -11.08 1.61
C TYR A 556 12.14 -9.92 0.64
N PRO A 557 11.54 -9.95 -0.57
CA PRO A 557 11.63 -8.86 -1.52
C PRO A 557 11.10 -7.55 -0.94
N ALA A 558 11.90 -6.50 -0.98
CA ALA A 558 11.53 -5.16 -0.55
C ALA A 558 12.20 -4.08 -1.41
N SER A 559 11.61 -2.90 -1.47
CA SER A 559 12.25 -1.73 -2.08
C SER A 559 12.46 -0.67 -1.01
N PHE A 560 13.54 0.11 -1.12
CA PHE A 560 13.80 1.23 -0.24
C PHE A 560 13.83 2.52 -1.06
N GLN A 561 12.96 3.47 -0.75
CA GLN A 561 13.22 4.86 -1.15
C GLN A 561 14.33 5.37 -0.23
N VAL A 562 15.40 5.91 -0.79
CA VAL A 562 16.56 6.39 -0.03
C VAL A 562 16.89 7.83 -0.43
N VAL A 563 16.99 8.71 0.55
CA VAL A 563 17.62 10.04 0.39
C VAL A 563 19.05 9.93 0.89
N ASN A 564 19.98 9.98 -0.06
CA ASN A 564 21.43 9.87 0.15
C ASN A 564 22.05 11.27 0.17
N VAL A 565 22.63 11.69 1.30
CA VAL A 565 23.49 12.87 1.42
C VAL A 565 24.94 12.40 1.31
N LEU A 566 25.62 12.82 0.25
CA LEU A 566 27.01 12.52 -0.01
C LEU A 566 27.85 13.77 0.26
N ARG A 567 28.79 13.68 1.19
CA ARG A 567 29.77 14.74 1.48
C ARG A 567 31.07 14.45 0.74
N PHE A 568 31.52 15.40 -0.07
CA PHE A 568 32.73 15.30 -0.90
C PHE A 568 33.82 16.23 -0.41
N GLU A 569 35.04 15.71 -0.36
CA GLU A 569 36.25 16.48 -0.05
C GLU A 569 37.41 15.98 -0.93
N ASN A 570 38.11 16.89 -1.61
CA ASN A 570 39.23 16.55 -2.49
C ASN A 570 38.88 15.49 -3.57
N GLY A 571 37.68 15.56 -4.15
CA GLY A 571 37.24 14.63 -5.20
C GLY A 571 36.82 13.24 -4.72
N LYS A 572 36.75 12.99 -3.40
CA LYS A 572 36.36 11.72 -2.81
C LYS A 572 35.19 11.90 -1.84
N ILE A 573 34.39 10.86 -1.63
CA ILE A 573 33.29 10.84 -0.66
C ILE A 573 33.88 10.66 0.74
N ALA A 574 33.69 11.66 1.59
CA ALA A 574 34.13 11.68 2.99
C ALA A 574 33.07 11.17 3.96
N GLU A 575 31.77 11.35 3.67
CA GLU A 575 30.68 10.80 4.48
C GLU A 575 29.46 10.48 3.60
N VAL A 576 28.71 9.46 4.00
CA VAL A 576 27.42 9.07 3.41
C VAL A 576 26.37 9.04 4.52
N HIS A 577 25.26 9.75 4.34
CA HIS A 577 24.08 9.66 5.20
C HIS A 577 22.88 9.22 4.36
N ALA A 578 22.38 8.02 4.60
CA ALA A 578 21.22 7.45 3.92
C ALA A 578 20.01 7.45 4.86
N PHE A 579 18.92 8.07 4.43
CA PHE A 579 17.62 8.02 5.12
C PHE A 579 16.67 7.16 4.31
N THR A 580 16.12 6.11 4.89
CA THR A 580 15.38 5.07 4.16
C THR A 580 13.91 5.02 4.55
N SER A 581 13.06 4.70 3.58
CA SER A 581 11.69 4.24 3.81
C SER A 581 11.54 2.87 3.17
N GLU A 582 11.10 1.88 3.94
CA GLU A 582 10.83 0.53 3.44
C GLU A 582 9.47 0.52 2.74
N LEU A 583 9.46 0.04 1.50
CA LEU A 583 8.32 0.04 0.60
C LEU A 583 8.09 -1.39 0.07
N PRO A 584 6.86 -1.73 -0.36
CA PRO A 584 6.63 -2.97 -1.07
C PRO A 584 7.56 -3.10 -2.30
N TYR A 585 7.98 -4.32 -2.60
CA TYR A 585 8.95 -4.59 -3.66
C TYR A 585 8.48 -4.07 -5.02
N GLY A 586 9.38 -3.42 -5.75
CA GLY A 586 9.13 -2.84 -7.07
C GLY A 586 8.44 -1.48 -7.05
N MET A 587 8.17 -0.90 -5.86
CA MET A 587 7.51 0.40 -5.75
C MET A 587 8.31 1.47 -6.51
N ARG A 588 7.57 2.37 -7.16
CA ARG A 588 8.11 3.42 -8.04
C ARG A 588 7.92 4.81 -7.40
N PRO A 589 8.71 5.80 -7.82
CA PRO A 589 8.47 7.17 -7.42
C PRO A 589 7.06 7.65 -7.82
N PRO A 590 6.48 8.61 -7.09
CA PRO A 590 5.20 9.21 -7.43
C PRO A 590 5.22 9.75 -8.86
N GLY A 591 4.21 9.40 -9.67
CA GLY A 591 4.02 9.94 -11.02
C GLY A 591 4.53 9.09 -12.17
N GLU A 592 5.39 8.10 -11.92
CA GLU A 592 5.73 7.10 -12.92
C GLU A 592 4.60 6.07 -13.02
N ALA A 593 3.97 5.96 -14.20
CA ALA A 593 2.94 4.97 -14.43
C ALA A 593 3.52 3.56 -14.19
N ALA A 594 2.72 2.70 -13.54
CA ALA A 594 2.95 1.27 -13.61
C ALA A 594 2.96 0.84 -15.09
N LEU A 595 3.85 -0.09 -15.45
CA LEU A 595 3.80 -0.71 -16.78
C LEU A 595 2.40 -1.32 -16.91
N ARG A 596 1.65 -0.88 -17.92
CA ARG A 596 0.40 -1.51 -18.35
C ARG A 596 0.70 -2.51 -19.45
#